data_AF-A0A7K2NUY7-F1
#
_entry.id   AF-A0A7K2NUY7-F1
#
_cell.length_a   1.000
_cell.length_b   1.000
_cell.length_c   1.000
_cell.angle_alpha   90.00
_cell.angle_beta   90.00
_cell.angle_gamma   90.00
#
_symmetry.space_group_name_H-M   'P 1'
#
loop_
_entity.id
_entity.type
_entity.pdbx_description
1 polymer ?
#
loop_
_entity_poly.entity_id
_entity_poly.type
_entity_poly.pdbx_seq_one_letter_code
_entity_poly.pdbx_strand_id
1 'polypeptide(L)' 'MAAGKGPTGYRKFRAPTDLWKRFGDAVEAGPDPEADMSKVLRQFIRWYVGETNADLPKQPPKGPWSTPDTGEQA' A
#
# COMPACT_ATOMS: atom_id res chain seq x y z
N MET A 1 0.26 28.20 -9.00
CA MET A 1 -0.02 26.75 -9.11
C MET A 1 1.12 26.09 -9.86
N ALA A 2 2.00 25.36 -9.17
CA ALA A 2 3.00 24.49 -9.77
C ALA A 2 3.42 23.46 -8.72
N ALA A 3 2.73 22.33 -8.67
CA ALA A 3 3.20 21.19 -7.89
C ALA A 3 4.43 20.62 -8.61
N GLY A 4 5.61 20.99 -8.12
CA GLY A 4 6.87 20.50 -8.65
C GLY A 4 6.90 18.98 -8.62
N LYS A 5 7.14 18.37 -9.79
CA LYS A 5 7.46 16.95 -9.91
C LYS A 5 8.82 16.71 -9.26
N GLY A 6 8.84 16.54 -7.94
CA GLY A 6 10.04 16.12 -7.22
C GLY A 6 10.57 14.80 -7.79
N PRO A 7 11.88 14.52 -7.68
CA PRO A 7 12.46 13.32 -8.25
C PRO A 7 11.79 12.09 -7.65
N THR A 8 11.00 11.36 -8.44
CA THR A 8 10.43 10.07 -8.05
C THR A 8 11.55 9.04 -8.09
N GLY A 9 12.39 9.05 -7.06
CA GLY A 9 13.45 8.05 -6.89
C GLY A 9 12.85 6.69 -6.52
N TYR A 10 13.25 5.64 -7.24
CA TYR A 10 12.94 4.28 -6.86
C TYR A 10 13.59 3.98 -5.51
N ARG A 11 12.78 3.66 -4.49
CA ARG A 11 13.26 3.22 -3.17
C ARG A 11 12.88 1.76 -2.99
N LYS A 12 13.85 0.93 -2.61
CA LYS A 12 13.62 -0.47 -2.25
C LYS A 12 12.97 -0.49 -0.86
N PHE A 13 11.79 -1.09 -0.75
CA PHE A 13 11.13 -1.35 0.51
C PHE A 13 11.43 -2.79 0.93
N ARG A 14 11.84 -3.01 2.19
CA ARG A 14 12.04 -4.34 2.74
C ARG A 14 10.84 -4.67 3.62
N ALA A 15 10.18 -5.78 3.32
CA ALA A 15 9.11 -6.35 4.12
C ALA A 15 9.25 -7.88 4.14
N PRO A 16 8.70 -8.56 5.16
CA PRO A 16 8.55 -10.01 5.13
C PRO A 16 7.86 -10.46 3.85
N THR A 17 8.37 -11.51 3.20
CA THR A 17 7.85 -11.98 1.91
C THR A 17 6.38 -12.36 1.98
N ASP A 18 5.95 -12.98 3.08
CA ASP A 18 4.54 -13.31 3.34
C ASP A 18 3.67 -12.03 3.41
N LEU A 19 4.12 -11.04 4.17
CA LEU A 19 3.42 -9.75 4.27
C LEU A 19 3.32 -9.06 2.91
N TRP A 20 4.41 -9.09 2.13
CA TRP A 20 4.44 -8.50 0.78
C TRP A 20 3.46 -9.21 -0.17
N LYS A 21 3.37 -10.53 -0.09
CA LYS A 21 2.41 -11.33 -0.88
C LYS A 21 0.96 -11.00 -0.49
N ARG A 22 0.65 -10.97 0.80
CA ARG A 22 -0.69 -10.61 1.32
C ARG A 22 -1.09 -9.19 0.93
N PHE A 23 -0.13 -8.26 0.96
CA PHE A 23 -0.36 -6.90 0.51
C PHE A 23 -0.68 -6.85 -0.99
N GLY A 24 0.02 -7.62 -1.82
CA GLY A 24 -0.29 -7.73 -3.24
C GLY A 24 -1.69 -8.26 -3.50
N ASP A 25 -2.06 -9.36 -2.84
CA ASP A 25 -3.39 -9.98 -2.95
C ASP A 25 -4.52 -9.02 -2.52
N ALA A 26 -4.29 -8.25 -1.45
CA ALA A 26 -5.21 -7.21 -0.99
C ALA A 26 -5.37 -6.05 -2.00
N VAL A 27 -4.29 -5.67 -2.67
CA VAL A 27 -4.30 -4.61 -3.67
C VAL A 27 -5.05 -5.07 -4.93
N GLU A 28 -4.82 -6.30 -5.38
CA GLU A 28 -5.53 -6.90 -6.53
C GLU A 28 -7.03 -7.12 -6.25
N ALA A 29 -7.38 -7.51 -5.02
CA ALA A 29 -8.78 -7.64 -4.59
C ALA A 29 -9.46 -6.29 -4.29
N GLY A 30 -8.74 -5.17 -4.47
CA GLY A 30 -9.25 -3.83 -4.27
C GLY A 30 -10.36 -3.46 -5.25
N PRO A 31 -11.18 -2.45 -4.91
CA PRO A 31 -12.23 -1.94 -5.80
C PRO A 31 -11.69 -1.14 -7.01
N ASP A 32 -10.40 -0.82 -7.02
CA ASP A 32 -9.74 -0.02 -8.06
C ASP A 32 -8.95 -0.96 -8.98
N PRO A 33 -9.40 -1.19 -10.23
CA PRO A 33 -8.73 -2.10 -11.17
C PRO A 33 -7.36 -1.60 -11.63
N GLU A 34 -7.03 -0.33 -11.35
CA GLU A 34 -5.73 0.30 -11.63
C GLU A 34 -4.91 0.50 -10.33
N ALA A 35 -5.25 -0.19 -9.24
CA ALA A 35 -4.49 -0.12 -8.01
C ALA A 35 -3.23 -0.97 -8.12
N ASP A 36 -2.08 -0.30 -8.20
CA ASP A 36 -0.79 -0.94 -7.98
C ASP A 36 -0.34 -0.82 -6.52
N MET A 37 0.49 -1.78 -6.07
CA MET A 37 1.15 -1.73 -4.76
C MET A 37 1.86 -0.39 -4.53
N SER A 38 2.48 0.16 -5.58
CA SER A 38 3.14 1.47 -5.53
C SER A 38 2.16 2.63 -5.37
N LYS A 39 0.96 2.55 -5.97
CA LYS A 39 -0.08 3.59 -5.88
C LYS A 39 -0.67 3.63 -4.46
N VAL A 40 -0.97 2.46 -3.89
CA VAL A 40 -1.43 2.34 -2.50
C VAL A 40 -0.37 2.81 -1.52
N LEU A 41 0.89 2.42 -1.71
CA LEU A 41 2.00 2.87 -0.86
C LEU A 41 2.21 4.40 -0.93
N ARG A 42 2.13 5.00 -2.12
CA ARG A 42 2.24 6.46 -2.27
C ARG A 42 1.08 7.19 -1.60
N GLN A 43 -0.15 6.70 -1.72
CA GLN A 43 -1.31 7.26 -1.02
C GLN A 43 -1.14 7.15 0.49
N PHE A 44 -0.71 5.99 0.99
CA PHE A 44 -0.42 5.78 2.40
C PHE A 44 0.67 6.73 2.92
N ILE A 45 1.76 6.90 2.16
CA ILE A 45 2.84 7.84 2.52
C ILE A 45 2.31 9.27 2.59
N ARG A 46 1.52 9.71 1.60
CA ARG A 46 0.90 11.05 1.59
C ARG A 46 -0.02 11.26 2.78
N TRP A 47 -0.80 10.24 3.14
CA TRP A 47 -1.66 10.27 4.32
C TRP A 47 -0.83 10.35 5.61
N TYR A 48 0.22 9.53 5.71
CA TYR A 48 1.09 9.47 6.89
C TYR A 48 1.85 10.77 7.14
N VAL A 49 2.26 11.49 6.10
CA VAL A 49 2.92 12.81 6.24
C VAL A 49 1.93 13.97 6.42
N GLY A 50 0.62 13.70 6.42
CA GLY A 50 -0.43 14.71 6.58
C GLY A 50 -0.56 15.65 5.38
N GLU A 51 -0.28 15.18 4.16
CA GLU A 51 -0.43 15.99 2.95
C GLU A 51 -1.91 16.35 2.72
N THR A 52 -2.20 17.62 2.46
CA THR A 52 -3.56 18.11 2.22
C THR A 52 -4.20 17.37 1.03
N ASN A 53 -5.35 16.71 1.25
CA ASN A 53 -6.08 15.79 0.34
C ASN A 53 -5.60 14.33 0.31
N ALA A 54 -4.76 13.90 1.26
CA ALA A 54 -4.44 12.49 1.39
C ALA A 54 -5.51 11.75 2.20
N ASP A 55 -6.38 11.02 1.49
CA ASP A 55 -7.37 10.14 2.10
C ASP A 55 -6.75 8.78 2.47
N LEU A 56 -7.29 8.14 3.51
CA LEU A 56 -6.86 6.79 3.89
C LEU A 56 -7.16 5.85 2.71
N PRO A 57 -6.17 5.11 2.16
CA PRO A 57 -6.43 4.24 1.02
C PRO A 57 -7.54 3.26 1.38
N LYS A 58 -8.59 3.23 0.56
CA LYS A 58 -9.76 2.38 0.81
C LYS A 58 -9.34 0.93 0.84
N GLN A 59 -9.35 0.34 2.03
CA GLN A 59 -9.00 -1.04 2.22
C GLN A 59 -10.05 -1.93 1.52
N PRO A 60 -9.62 -3.03 0.87
CA PRO A 60 -10.57 -4.02 0.39
C PRO A 60 -11.35 -4.62 1.58
N PRO A 61 -12.55 -5.17 1.34
CA PRO A 61 -13.26 -5.94 2.37
C PRO A 61 -12.34 -7.04 2.92
N LYS A 62 -12.46 -7.37 4.22
CA LYS A 62 -11.59 -8.36 4.87
C LYS A 62 -11.59 -9.68 4.07
N GLY A 63 -10.42 -10.09 3.61
CA GLY A 63 -10.22 -11.31 2.80
C GLY A 63 -9.13 -12.21 3.38
N PRO A 64 -8.73 -13.28 2.67
CA PRO A 64 -7.71 -14.24 3.13
C PRO A 64 -6.34 -13.61 3.48
N TRP A 65 -6.04 -12.41 2.97
CA TRP A 65 -4.88 -11.60 3.33
C TRP A 65 -4.96 -10.90 4.69
N SER A 66 -6.17 -10.80 5.28
CA SER A 66 -6.44 -10.08 6.54
C SER A 66 -6.23 -10.95 7.78
N THR A 67 -6.23 -12.27 7.63
CA THR A 67 -5.89 -13.18 8.71
C THR A 67 -4.38 -13.38 8.68
N PRO A 68 -3.64 -12.93 9.70
CA PRO A 68 -2.32 -13.51 9.87
C PRO A 68 -2.55 -15.00 10.12
N ASP A 69 -2.16 -15.86 9.18
CA ASP A 69 -1.77 -17.20 9.56
C ASP A 69 -0.77 -17.00 10.69
N THR A 70 -1.23 -17.24 11.91
CA THR A 70 -0.43 -17.11 13.13
C THR A 70 0.46 -18.34 13.16
N GLY A 71 1.32 -18.45 12.15
CA GLY A 71 2.49 -19.29 12.11
C GLY A 71 3.67 -18.39 12.41
N GLU A 72 3.98 -18.23 13.69
CA GLU A 72 5.33 -18.12 14.23
C GLU A 72 6.47 -17.98 13.20
N GLN A 73 7.09 -16.81 13.16
CA GLN A 73 8.47 -16.59 12.67
C GLN A 73 8.99 -15.34 13.42
N ALA A 74 9.65 -15.47 14.59
CA ALA A 74 11.06 -15.83 14.80
C ALA A 74 12.04 -14.72 14.36
#